data_AF-A0AAD3CTX5-F1
#
_entry.id   AF-A0AAD3CTX5-F1
#
_cell.length_a   1.000
_cell.length_b   1.000
_cell.length_c   1.000
_cell.angle_alpha   90.00
_cell.angle_beta   90.00
_cell.angle_gamma   90.00
#
_symmetry.space_group_name_H-M   'P 1'
#
loop_
_entity.id
_entity.type
_entity.pdbx_description
1 polymer ?
#
loop_
_entity_poly.entity_id
_entity_poly.type
_entity_poly.pdbx_seq_one_letter_code
_entity_poly.pdbx_strand_id
1 'polypeptide(L)'
;MSKLELQSEAQLNSGVSYEESIQALKLEPSIYERIGKEDGFMKLSEIFYEKVFNDTEPWFVNIFSSSTKQEAIDNQYRFFVQTFGGPDLYKEKKGKFTRLAGRHANYPIGSKGANRWIALMISSMEEHTALENDETARFHLEKYFRYTAHYIVAAMQYMRSDQLSGGTQVDSGRYW
;
A
#
# COMPACT_ATOMS: atom_id res chain seq x y z
N MET A 1 3.34 -17.92 12.29
CA MET A 1 2.02 -17.50 12.82
C MET A 1 0.91 -17.95 11.91
N SER A 2 -0.23 -18.29 12.50
CA SER A 2 -1.50 -18.49 11.81
C SER A 2 -2.01 -17.17 11.19
N LYS A 3 -2.99 -17.28 10.28
CA LYS A 3 -3.65 -16.10 9.70
C LYS A 3 -4.28 -15.22 10.78
N LEU A 4 -4.91 -15.81 11.79
CA LEU A 4 -5.58 -15.07 12.86
C LEU A 4 -4.59 -14.28 13.70
N GLU A 5 -3.44 -14.86 14.04
CA GLU A 5 -2.38 -14.17 14.78
C GLU A 5 -1.86 -12.95 14.00
N LEU A 6 -1.67 -13.06 12.68
CA LEU A 6 -1.27 -11.93 11.84
C LEU A 6 -2.32 -10.83 11.82
N GLN A 7 -3.61 -11.20 11.75
CA GLN A 7 -4.71 -10.23 11.78
C GLN A 7 -4.79 -9.52 13.14
N SER A 8 -4.62 -10.26 14.24
CA SER A 8 -4.60 -9.70 15.59
C SER A 8 -3.42 -8.75 15.80
N GLU A 9 -2.22 -9.11 15.34
CA GLU A 9 -1.04 -8.23 15.44
C GLU A 9 -1.21 -6.96 14.59
N ALA A 10 -1.73 -7.09 13.36
CA ALA A 10 -2.04 -5.95 12.52
C ALA A 10 -3.06 -5.02 13.18
N GLN A 11 -4.09 -5.57 13.83
CA GLN A 11 -5.09 -4.79 14.56
C GLN A 11 -4.50 -4.08 15.77
N LEU A 12 -3.68 -4.76 16.58
CA LEU A 12 -3.01 -4.16 17.74
C LEU A 12 -2.14 -2.96 17.35
N ASN A 13 -1.42 -3.07 16.24
CA ASN A 13 -0.50 -2.02 15.79
C ASN A 13 -1.17 -0.89 14.98
N SER A 14 -2.27 -1.18 14.28
CA SER A 14 -2.97 -0.20 13.44
C SER A 14 -4.16 0.46 14.11
N GLY A 15 -4.73 -0.16 15.14
CA GLY A 15 -6.02 0.21 15.72
C GLY A 15 -7.23 -0.12 14.83
N VAL A 16 -7.05 -0.88 13.75
CA VAL A 16 -8.08 -1.19 12.75
C VAL A 16 -8.24 -2.70 12.63
N SER A 17 -9.46 -3.23 12.73
CA SER A 17 -9.70 -4.66 12.50
C SER A 17 -9.65 -5.02 11.00
N TYR A 18 -9.52 -6.32 10.71
CA TYR A 18 -9.63 -6.80 9.33
C TYR A 18 -10.99 -6.41 8.70
N GLU A 19 -12.09 -6.58 9.44
CA GLU A 19 -13.45 -6.28 9.01
C GLU A 19 -13.66 -4.80 8.70
N GLU A 20 -13.03 -3.93 9.50
CA GLU A 20 -13.03 -2.49 9.27
C GLU A 20 -12.22 -2.12 8.02
N SER A 21 -11.05 -2.75 7.83
CA SER A 21 -10.18 -2.46 6.68
C SER A 21 -10.83 -2.79 5.33
N ILE A 22 -11.59 -3.89 5.26
CA ILE A 22 -12.20 -4.35 4.01
C ILE A 22 -13.49 -3.60 3.65
N GLN A 23 -13.96 -2.66 4.48
CA GLN A 23 -15.14 -1.86 4.14
C GLN A 23 -14.88 -0.94 2.93
N ALA A 24 -13.63 -0.49 2.72
CA ALA A 24 -13.25 0.26 1.53
C ALA A 24 -13.53 -0.49 0.22
N LEU A 25 -13.52 -1.82 0.27
CA LEU A 25 -13.73 -2.69 -0.89
C LEU A 25 -15.22 -2.94 -1.19
N LYS A 26 -16.12 -2.45 -0.32
CA LYS A 26 -17.57 -2.72 -0.35
C LYS A 26 -18.41 -1.46 -0.51
N LEU A 27 -17.78 -0.30 -0.70
CA LEU A 27 -18.52 0.94 -0.89
C LEU A 27 -19.29 0.93 -2.22
N GLU A 28 -20.46 1.57 -2.20
CA GLU A 28 -21.27 1.81 -3.38
C GLU A 28 -21.55 3.33 -3.48
N PRO A 29 -21.19 4.00 -4.60
CA PRO A 29 -20.29 3.51 -5.65
C PRO A 29 -18.90 3.13 -5.09
N SER A 30 -18.17 2.28 -5.80
CA SER A 30 -16.83 1.81 -5.39
C SER A 30 -15.86 2.98 -5.21
N ILE A 31 -14.77 2.78 -4.44
CA ILE A 31 -13.71 3.79 -4.34
C ILE A 31 -13.14 4.14 -5.72
N TYR A 32 -13.01 3.15 -6.61
CA TYR A 32 -12.59 3.37 -7.99
C TYR A 32 -13.49 4.36 -8.73
N GLU A 33 -14.81 4.25 -8.63
CA GLU A 33 -15.72 5.23 -9.24
C GLU A 33 -15.63 6.60 -8.54
N ARG A 34 -15.55 6.62 -7.19
CA ARG A 34 -15.49 7.85 -6.38
C ARG A 34 -14.25 8.69 -6.65
N ILE A 35 -13.08 8.06 -6.78
CA ILE A 35 -11.80 8.76 -6.93
C ILE A 35 -11.59 9.33 -8.34
N GLY A 36 -12.44 8.97 -9.31
CA GLY A 36 -12.25 9.33 -10.71
C GLY A 36 -11.50 8.26 -11.52
N LYS A 37 -11.72 6.98 -11.19
CA LYS A 37 -11.24 5.80 -11.92
C LYS A 37 -9.71 5.72 -11.98
N GLU A 38 -9.15 5.31 -13.13
CA GLU A 38 -7.70 5.17 -13.30
C GLU A 38 -6.97 6.50 -13.05
N ASP A 39 -7.46 7.60 -13.62
CA ASP A 39 -6.82 8.92 -13.50
C ASP A 39 -6.74 9.39 -12.05
N GLY A 40 -7.78 9.12 -11.25
CA GLY A 40 -7.77 9.40 -9.82
C GLY A 40 -6.68 8.64 -9.06
N PHE A 41 -6.57 7.33 -9.28
CA PHE A 41 -5.51 6.55 -8.62
C PHE A 41 -4.11 6.89 -9.11
N MET A 42 -3.95 7.19 -10.40
CA MET A 42 -2.68 7.68 -10.94
C MET A 42 -2.29 8.96 -10.20
N LYS A 43 -3.23 9.90 -10.06
CA LYS A 43 -2.96 11.18 -9.40
C LYS A 43 -2.63 11.03 -7.92
N LEU A 44 -3.35 10.17 -7.20
CA LEU A 44 -3.05 9.87 -5.81
C LEU A 44 -1.63 9.31 -5.65
N SER A 45 -1.23 8.35 -6.50
CA SER A 45 0.12 7.78 -6.45
C SER A 45 1.20 8.79 -6.81
N GLU A 46 0.96 9.70 -7.78
CA GLU A 46 1.88 10.80 -8.08
C GLU A 46 2.11 11.72 -6.88
N ILE A 47 1.03 12.21 -6.24
CA ILE A 47 1.10 13.08 -5.05
C ILE A 47 1.87 12.35 -3.94
N PHE A 48 1.51 11.09 -3.69
CA PHE A 48 2.12 10.28 -2.66
C PHE A 48 3.63 10.11 -2.88
N TYR A 49 4.06 9.71 -4.07
CA TYR A 49 5.49 9.52 -4.33
C TYR A 49 6.26 10.83 -4.51
N GLU A 50 5.61 11.95 -4.86
CA GLU A 50 6.24 13.26 -4.69
C GLU A 50 6.63 13.50 -3.24
N LYS A 51 5.72 13.21 -2.29
CA LYS A 51 6.01 13.37 -0.86
C LYS A 51 7.06 12.39 -0.36
N VAL A 52 6.99 11.12 -0.78
CA VAL A 52 7.98 10.09 -0.38
C VAL A 52 9.40 10.45 -0.81
N PHE A 53 9.59 10.85 -2.07
CA PHE A 53 10.93 11.12 -2.60
C PHE A 53 11.50 12.48 -2.12
N ASN A 54 10.65 13.40 -1.66
CA ASN A 54 11.07 14.67 -1.03
C ASN A 54 11.00 14.64 0.50
N ASP A 55 10.83 13.47 1.11
CA ASP A 55 10.71 13.33 2.56
C ASP A 55 12.02 13.77 3.25
N THR A 56 11.89 14.57 4.32
CA THR A 56 13.03 15.07 5.08
C THR A 56 13.72 14.00 5.94
N GLU A 57 13.13 12.81 6.08
CA GLU A 57 13.64 11.68 6.86
C GLU A 57 14.49 10.74 5.99
N PRO A 58 15.84 10.82 6.00
CA PRO A 58 16.67 10.09 5.04
C PRO A 58 16.57 8.57 5.20
N TRP A 59 16.35 8.09 6.44
CA TRP A 59 16.15 6.66 6.71
C TRP A 59 14.92 6.09 6.00
N PHE A 60 13.87 6.91 5.81
CA PHE A 60 12.65 6.51 5.14
C PHE A 60 12.83 6.55 3.62
N VAL A 61 13.39 7.64 3.08
CA VAL A 61 13.70 7.76 1.65
C VAL A 61 14.59 6.62 1.16
N ASN A 62 15.58 6.22 1.97
CA ASN A 62 16.51 5.15 1.61
C ASN A 62 15.84 3.78 1.40
N ILE A 63 14.64 3.54 1.94
CA ILE A 63 13.85 2.33 1.68
C ILE A 63 13.53 2.20 0.18
N PHE A 64 13.36 3.33 -0.51
CA PHE A 64 12.99 3.39 -1.92
C PHE A 64 14.20 3.48 -2.86
N SER A 65 15.43 3.46 -2.33
CA SER A 65 16.68 3.68 -3.10
C SER A 65 16.90 2.73 -4.27
N SER A 66 16.33 1.52 -4.22
CA SER A 66 16.44 0.56 -5.31
C SER A 66 15.43 0.78 -6.42
N SER A 67 14.41 1.63 -6.25
CA SER A 67 13.30 1.81 -7.20
C SER A 67 13.27 3.22 -7.78
N THR A 68 12.84 3.35 -9.04
CA THR A 68 12.57 4.67 -9.62
C THR A 68 11.22 5.20 -9.13
N LYS A 69 11.08 6.52 -9.00
CA LYS A 69 9.80 7.16 -8.66
C LYS A 69 8.69 6.75 -9.63
N GLN A 70 8.98 6.72 -10.93
CA GLN A 70 8.00 6.38 -11.95
C GLN A 70 7.50 4.94 -11.86
N GLU A 71 8.39 3.99 -11.53
CA GLU A 71 7.99 2.60 -11.39
C GLU A 71 7.15 2.36 -10.14
N ALA A 72 7.51 3.02 -9.04
CA ALA A 72 6.77 2.96 -7.78
C ALA A 72 5.36 3.52 -7.94
N ILE A 73 5.21 4.64 -8.67
CA ILE A 73 3.92 5.20 -9.05
C ILE A 73 3.11 4.18 -9.85
N ASP A 74 3.64 3.66 -10.97
CA ASP A 74 2.89 2.76 -11.86
C ASP A 74 2.43 1.48 -11.15
N ASN A 75 3.27 0.91 -10.29
CA ASN A 75 2.92 -0.31 -9.56
C ASN A 75 1.89 -0.08 -8.47
N GLN A 76 1.99 1.02 -7.71
CA GLN A 76 1.00 1.36 -6.69
C GLN A 76 -0.35 1.70 -7.31
N TYR A 77 -0.36 2.52 -8.36
CA TYR A 77 -1.57 2.88 -9.11
C TYR A 77 -2.30 1.62 -9.60
N ARG A 78 -1.59 0.72 -10.29
CA ARG A 78 -2.18 -0.53 -10.79
C ARG A 78 -2.75 -1.39 -9.67
N PHE A 79 -2.02 -1.49 -8.56
CA PHE A 79 -2.47 -2.24 -7.40
C PHE A 79 -3.75 -1.65 -6.81
N PHE A 80 -3.84 -0.33 -6.69
CA PHE A 80 -5.03 0.36 -6.17
C PHE A 80 -6.23 0.23 -7.10
N VAL A 81 -6.06 0.47 -8.41
CA VAL A 81 -7.14 0.27 -9.39
C VAL A 81 -7.75 -1.13 -9.25
N GLN A 82 -6.91 -2.17 -9.28
CA GLN A 82 -7.39 -3.55 -9.16
C GLN A 82 -8.04 -3.83 -7.78
N THR A 83 -7.51 -3.23 -6.71
CA THR A 83 -8.01 -3.48 -5.36
C THR A 83 -9.39 -2.86 -5.13
N PHE A 84 -9.63 -1.67 -5.68
CA PHE A 84 -10.75 -0.83 -5.30
C PHE A 84 -11.93 -0.84 -6.30
N GLY A 85 -11.97 -1.85 -7.17
CA GLY A 85 -13.11 -2.12 -8.07
C GLY A 85 -12.87 -1.80 -9.54
N GLY A 86 -11.64 -1.49 -9.93
CA GLY A 86 -11.24 -1.30 -11.32
C GLY A 86 -10.69 -2.58 -11.99
N PRO A 87 -10.13 -2.46 -13.21
CA PRO A 87 -9.57 -3.59 -13.96
C PRO A 87 -8.33 -4.25 -13.31
N ASP A 88 -8.01 -5.47 -13.76
CA ASP A 88 -6.94 -6.36 -13.28
C ASP A 88 -5.49 -5.90 -13.66
N LEU A 89 -5.22 -4.58 -13.68
CA LEU A 89 -3.98 -3.98 -14.21
C LEU A 89 -2.72 -4.46 -13.49
N TYR A 90 -2.79 -4.74 -12.19
CA TYR A 90 -1.63 -5.20 -11.42
C TYR A 90 -1.27 -6.64 -11.77
N LYS A 91 -2.29 -7.49 -11.92
CA LYS A 91 -2.15 -8.89 -12.32
C LYS A 91 -1.61 -9.02 -13.73
N GLU A 92 -2.02 -8.15 -14.65
CA GLU A 92 -1.47 -8.09 -16.01
C GLU A 92 0.03 -7.79 -16.01
N LYS A 93 0.49 -6.85 -15.17
CA LYS A 93 1.91 -6.48 -15.09
C LYS A 93 2.77 -7.45 -14.27
N LYS A 94 2.30 -7.85 -13.08
CA LYS A 94 3.11 -8.53 -12.04
C LYS A 94 2.71 -9.99 -11.81
N GLY A 95 1.73 -10.50 -12.55
CA GLY A 95 1.26 -11.89 -12.54
C GLY A 95 0.13 -12.19 -11.55
N LYS A 96 -0.34 -13.44 -11.55
CA LYS A 96 -1.52 -13.90 -10.78
C LYS A 96 -1.48 -13.61 -9.27
N PHE A 97 -0.29 -13.59 -8.66
CA PHE A 97 -0.16 -13.45 -7.21
C PHE A 97 0.40 -12.08 -6.82
N THR A 98 -0.37 -11.32 -6.04
CA THR A 98 0.08 -10.03 -5.49
C THR A 98 1.25 -10.19 -4.53
N ARG A 99 1.21 -11.18 -3.62
CA ARG A 99 2.29 -11.47 -2.62
C ARG A 99 2.83 -10.21 -1.93
N LEU A 100 1.93 -9.33 -1.46
CA LEU A 100 2.29 -7.99 -1.00
C LEU A 100 3.38 -8.01 0.07
N ALA A 101 3.22 -8.81 1.14
CA ALA A 101 4.26 -8.97 2.16
C ALA A 101 5.56 -9.51 1.56
N GLY A 102 5.50 -10.58 0.76
CA GLY A 102 6.68 -11.21 0.15
C GLY A 102 7.47 -10.30 -0.78
N ARG A 103 6.82 -9.31 -1.40
CA ARG A 103 7.52 -8.26 -2.16
C ARG A 103 8.20 -7.26 -1.21
N HIS A 104 7.57 -6.92 -0.07
CA HIS A 104 8.08 -5.99 0.98
C HIS A 104 9.17 -6.60 1.88
N ALA A 105 9.30 -7.92 1.89
CA ALA A 105 10.23 -8.65 2.76
C ALA A 105 11.70 -8.23 2.67
N ASN A 106 12.16 -7.77 1.50
CA ASN A 106 13.57 -7.41 1.26
C ASN A 106 13.91 -5.98 1.70
N TYR A 107 12.95 -5.26 2.28
CA TYR A 107 13.09 -3.86 2.65
C TYR A 107 13.04 -3.74 4.18
N PRO A 108 13.83 -2.83 4.80
CA PRO A 108 13.86 -2.65 6.24
C PRO A 108 12.61 -1.88 6.72
N ILE A 109 11.44 -2.50 6.63
CA ILE A 109 10.15 -1.91 6.97
C ILE A 109 9.69 -2.47 8.32
N GLY A 110 9.77 -1.63 9.35
CA GLY A 110 9.13 -1.86 10.65
C GLY A 110 7.95 -0.91 10.87
N SER A 111 7.36 -0.92 12.07
CA SER A 111 6.22 -0.06 12.43
C SER A 111 6.50 1.43 12.22
N LYS A 112 7.75 1.88 12.40
CA LYS A 112 8.17 3.26 12.09
C LYS A 112 7.98 3.60 10.60
N GLY A 113 8.41 2.70 9.71
CA GLY A 113 8.25 2.84 8.26
C GLY A 113 6.78 2.81 7.84
N ALA A 114 6.00 1.86 8.39
CA ALA A 114 4.56 1.79 8.17
C ALA A 114 3.84 3.09 8.58
N ASN A 115 4.14 3.61 9.78
CA ASN A 115 3.53 4.84 10.27
C ASN A 115 3.90 6.06 9.41
N ARG A 116 5.15 6.16 8.95
CA ARG A 116 5.55 7.26 8.05
C ARG A 116 4.84 7.16 6.71
N TRP A 117 4.78 5.96 6.12
CA TRP A 117 4.05 5.70 4.87
C TRP A 117 2.57 6.10 4.99
N ILE A 118 1.91 5.69 6.08
CA ILE A 118 0.50 6.03 6.36
C ILE A 118 0.32 7.54 6.46
N ALA A 119 1.19 8.24 7.20
CA ALA A 119 1.10 9.69 7.36
C ALA A 119 1.18 10.43 6.02
N LEU A 120 2.10 10.02 5.15
CA LEU A 120 2.23 10.59 3.81
C LEU A 120 1.02 10.27 2.93
N MET A 121 0.48 9.05 3.02
CA MET A 121 -0.70 8.65 2.25
C MET A 121 -1.95 9.42 2.69
N ILE A 122 -2.18 9.60 3.99
CA ILE A 122 -3.28 10.41 4.52
C ILE A 122 -3.17 11.85 4.01
N SER A 123 -1.99 12.47 4.13
CA SER A 123 -1.75 13.82 3.59
C SER A 123 -1.96 13.88 2.07
N SER A 124 -1.64 12.81 1.33
CA SER A 124 -1.87 12.75 -0.13
C SER A 124 -3.36 12.68 -0.47
N MET A 125 -4.15 11.96 0.33
CA MET A 125 -5.61 11.90 0.16
C MET A 125 -6.26 13.24 0.48
N GLU A 126 -5.72 14.02 1.42
CA GLU A 126 -6.21 15.37 1.75
C GLU A 126 -5.96 16.37 0.60
N GLU A 127 -4.86 16.22 -0.14
CA GLU A 127 -4.52 17.06 -1.31
C GLU A 127 -5.18 16.60 -2.62
N HIS A 128 -5.78 15.41 -2.63
CA HIS A 128 -6.39 14.85 -3.82
C HIS A 128 -7.79 15.42 -4.04
N THR A 129 -8.00 16.15 -5.13
CA THR A 129 -9.24 16.90 -5.41
C THR A 129 -10.52 16.06 -5.36
N ALA A 130 -10.50 14.80 -5.82
CA ALA A 130 -11.69 13.93 -5.73
C ALA A 130 -11.94 13.40 -4.31
N LEU A 131 -10.93 13.36 -3.45
CA LEU A 131 -11.03 12.82 -2.08
C LEU A 131 -11.17 13.92 -1.02
N GLU A 132 -10.73 15.15 -1.31
CA GLU A 132 -10.76 16.27 -0.36
C GLU A 132 -12.16 16.44 0.27
N ASN A 133 -13.21 16.29 -0.55
CA ASN A 133 -14.62 16.44 -0.18
C ASN A 133 -15.37 15.10 -0.02
N ASP A 134 -14.75 13.94 -0.26
CA ASP A 134 -15.36 12.61 -0.02
C ASP A 134 -14.84 12.01 1.29
N GLU A 135 -15.39 12.48 2.42
CA GLU A 135 -15.04 12.00 3.76
C GLU A 135 -15.27 10.50 3.94
N THR A 136 -16.29 9.94 3.27
CA THR A 136 -16.59 8.50 3.35
C THR A 136 -15.47 7.69 2.69
N ALA A 137 -15.03 8.09 1.49
CA ALA A 137 -13.91 7.45 0.82
C ALA A 137 -12.62 7.57 1.64
N ARG A 138 -12.29 8.77 2.14
CA ARG A 138 -11.10 8.99 2.96
C ARG A 138 -11.10 8.14 4.23
N PHE A 139 -12.21 8.10 4.96
CA PHE A 139 -12.34 7.31 6.19
C PHE A 139 -12.06 5.82 5.95
N HIS A 140 -12.64 5.25 4.90
CA HIS A 140 -12.46 3.83 4.61
C HIS A 140 -11.08 3.51 4.00
N LEU A 141 -10.55 4.38 3.14
CA LEU A 141 -9.19 4.26 2.61
C LEU A 141 -8.14 4.34 3.71
N GLU A 142 -8.27 5.27 4.64
CA GLU A 142 -7.37 5.39 5.79
C GLU A 142 -7.33 4.09 6.60
N LYS A 143 -8.51 3.50 6.90
CA LYS A 143 -8.59 2.22 7.60
C LYS A 143 -7.94 1.09 6.82
N TYR A 144 -8.18 1.00 5.52
CA TYR A 144 -7.54 0.02 4.65
C TYR A 144 -6.00 0.15 4.73
N PHE A 145 -5.48 1.36 4.51
CA PHE A 145 -4.05 1.61 4.48
C PHE A 145 -3.36 1.38 5.82
N ARG A 146 -3.97 1.83 6.93
CA ARG A 146 -3.47 1.59 8.29
C ARG A 146 -3.33 0.10 8.57
N TYR A 147 -4.39 -0.66 8.31
CA TYR A 147 -4.40 -2.09 8.53
C TYR A 147 -3.38 -2.80 7.63
N THR A 148 -3.40 -2.53 6.32
CA THR A 148 -2.54 -3.23 5.35
C THR A 148 -1.06 -2.96 5.60
N ALA A 149 -0.65 -1.74 5.94
CA ALA A 149 0.74 -1.43 6.23
C ALA A 149 1.27 -2.23 7.44
N HIS A 150 0.48 -2.30 8.53
CA HIS A 150 0.87 -3.09 9.71
C HIS A 150 0.73 -4.60 9.49
N TYR A 151 -0.20 -5.05 8.65
CA TYR A 151 -0.29 -6.45 8.24
C TYR A 151 0.95 -6.89 7.45
N ILE A 152 1.46 -6.04 6.55
CA ILE A 152 2.71 -6.30 5.83
C ILE A 152 3.86 -6.47 6.83
N VAL A 153 4.01 -5.55 7.78
CA VAL A 153 5.06 -5.61 8.82
C VAL A 153 4.96 -6.90 9.63
N ALA A 154 3.78 -7.25 10.13
CA ALA A 154 3.56 -8.50 10.86
C ALA A 154 3.89 -9.72 9.98
N ALA A 155 3.38 -9.78 8.75
CA ALA A 155 3.63 -10.89 7.84
C ALA A 155 5.11 -11.05 7.47
N MET A 156 5.86 -9.95 7.37
CA MET A 156 7.30 -9.96 7.10
C MET A 156 8.13 -10.59 8.21
N GLN A 157 7.77 -10.38 9.47
CA GLN A 157 8.50 -10.94 10.61
C GLN A 157 8.44 -12.47 10.67
N TYR A 158 7.40 -13.08 10.09
CA TYR A 158 7.16 -14.52 10.17
C TYR A 158 7.20 -15.23 8.82
N MET A 159 7.66 -14.54 7.77
CA MET A 159 7.84 -15.17 6.47
C MET A 159 9.02 -16.14 6.50
N ARG A 160 8.79 -17.32 5.95
CA ARG A 160 9.85 -18.27 5.65
C ARG A 160 10.64 -17.80 4.43
N SER A 161 11.88 -18.25 4.33
CA SER A 161 12.79 -17.91 3.22
C SER A 161 12.25 -18.30 1.83
N ASP A 162 11.41 -19.32 1.73
CA ASP A 162 10.74 -19.76 0.49
C ASP A 162 9.57 -18.86 0.05
N GLN A 163 9.14 -17.93 0.92
CA GLN A 163 8.01 -17.03 0.67
C GLN A 163 8.45 -15.64 0.15
N LEU A 164 9.76 -15.38 0.12
CA LEU A 164 10.35 -14.15 -0.40
C LEU A 164 10.12 -14.04 -1.91
N SER A 165 9.58 -12.91 -2.39
CA SER A 165 9.47 -12.68 -3.82
C SER A 165 10.85 -12.31 -4.38
N GLY A 166 11.46 -13.20 -5.17
CA GLY A 166 12.80 -12.98 -5.74
C GLY A 166 13.94 -13.67 -4.98
N GLY A 167 13.66 -14.41 -3.91
CA GLY A 167 14.68 -15.02 -3.05
C GLY A 167 15.24 -14.04 -2.02
N THR A 168 16.43 -14.33 -1.48
CA THR A 168 17.13 -13.51 -0.46
C THR A 168 17.92 -12.34 -1.03
N GLN A 169 17.93 -12.17 -2.35
CA GLN A 169 18.58 -11.05 -3.03
C GLN A 169 17.53 -9.98 -3.36
N VAL A 170 17.93 -8.71 -3.25
CA VAL A 170 17.13 -7.59 -3.76
C VAL A 170 16.91 -7.82 -5.26
N ASP A 171 15.66 -8.04 -5.64
CA ASP A 171 15.31 -8.39 -7.01
C ASP A 171 15.52 -7.19 -7.94
N SER A 172 16.64 -7.19 -8.66
CA SER A 172 17.01 -6.16 -9.63
C SER A 172 16.06 -6.04 -10.83
N GLY A 173 15.08 -6.94 -10.98
CA GLY A 173 14.09 -6.94 -12.05
C GLY A 173 12.65 -6.70 -11.60
N ARG A 174 12.39 -6.59 -10.28
CA ARG A 174 11.07 -6.29 -9.73
C ARG A 174 11.16 -5.11 -8.78
N TYR A 175 11.32 -3.93 -9.36
CA TYR A 175 11.20 -2.72 -8.57
C TYR A 175 9.77 -2.53 -8.06
N TRP A 176 9.67 -1.74 -7.00
CA TRP A 176 8.40 -1.36 -6.40
C TRP A 176 7.55 -0.54 -7.30
#